data_AF-A0A968H0G7-F1
#
_entry.id   AF-A0A968H0G7-F1
#
_cell.length_a   1.000
_cell.length_b   1.000
_cell.length_c   1.000
_cell.angle_alpha   90.00
_cell.angle_beta   90.00
_cell.angle_gamma   90.00
#
_symmetry.space_group_name_H-M   'P 1'
#
loop_
_entity.id
_entity.type
_entity.pdbx_description
1 polymer ?
#
loop_
_entity_poly.entity_id
_entity_poly.type
_entity_poly.pdbx_seq_one_letter_code
_entity_poly.pdbx_strand_id
1 'polypeptide(L)' 'MTMREALLSAMHMPDDTDTVRRIHEFGLAVANEDTMSRAIHDVYCGIMADHSHPNEKDREQARAMIAALQKHAATD' A
#
# COMPACT_ATOMS: atom_id res chain seq x y z
N MET A 1 -1.80 -9.09 27.69
CA MET A 1 -1.26 -8.83 26.35
C MET A 1 -2.23 -7.90 25.64
N THR A 2 -1.78 -6.71 25.27
CA THR A 2 -2.60 -5.73 24.57
C THR A 2 -2.57 -5.97 23.06
N MET A 3 -3.57 -5.45 22.33
CA MET A 3 -3.60 -5.56 20.86
C MET A 3 -2.33 -4.99 20.21
N ARG A 4 -1.75 -3.95 20.84
CA ARG A 4 -0.48 -3.33 20.43
C ARG A 4 0.69 -4.30 20.52
N GLU A 5 0.83 -4.99 21.64
CA GLU A 5 1.92 -5.97 21.87
C GLU A 5 1.83 -7.15 20.89
N ALA A 6 0.61 -7.63 20.60
CA ALA A 6 0.40 -8.70 19.62
C ALA A 6 0.81 -8.29 18.20
N LEU A 7 0.51 -7.05 17.80
CA LEU A 7 0.85 -6.51 16.49
C LEU A 7 2.37 -6.30 16.32
N LEU A 8 3.04 -5.77 17.34
CA LEU A 8 4.50 -5.57 17.36
C LEU A 8 5.26 -6.88 17.24
N SER A 9 4.79 -7.90 17.97
CA SER A 9 5.36 -9.25 17.91
C SER A 9 5.21 -9.88 16.53
N ALA A 10 4.02 -9.77 15.90
CA ALA A 10 3.79 -10.31 14.55
C ALA A 10 4.70 -9.67 13.49
N MET A 11 4.97 -8.36 13.62
CA MET A 11 5.82 -7.60 12.69
C MET A 11 7.33 -7.72 12.99
N HIS A 12 7.73 -8.50 14.00
CA HIS A 12 9.13 -8.61 14.46
C HIS A 12 9.78 -7.23 14.74
N MET A 13 9.01 -6.27 15.24
CA MET A 13 9.51 -4.92 15.51
C MET A 13 9.84 -4.72 17.00
N PRO A 14 10.91 -3.97 17.33
CA PRO A 14 11.25 -3.62 18.71
C PRO A 14 10.12 -2.83 19.39
N ASP A 15 9.85 -3.08 20.68
CA ASP A 15 8.75 -2.43 21.44
C ASP A 15 8.81 -0.89 21.50
N ASP A 16 10.00 -0.33 21.32
CA ASP A 16 10.32 1.11 21.30
C ASP A 16 10.23 1.75 19.90
N THR A 17 9.98 0.95 18.85
CA THR A 17 9.75 1.53 17.54
C THR A 17 8.32 2.03 17.45
N ASP A 18 8.19 3.34 17.20
CA ASP A 18 6.94 4.03 16.88
C ASP A 18 6.33 3.42 15.63
N THR A 19 5.70 2.26 15.82
CA THR A 19 5.21 1.37 14.78
C THR A 19 4.04 2.00 14.07
N VAL A 20 3.29 2.86 14.76
CA VAL A 20 2.26 3.70 14.14
C VAL A 20 2.92 4.70 13.19
N ARG A 21 3.98 5.40 13.61
CA ARG A 21 4.75 6.27 12.71
C ARG A 21 5.39 5.51 11.55
N ARG A 22 5.91 4.30 11.77
CA ARG A 22 6.44 3.46 10.68
C ARG A 22 5.35 2.94 9.76
N ILE A 23 4.17 2.60 10.24
CA ILE A 23 3.03 2.24 9.38
C ILE A 23 2.54 3.50 8.64
N HIS A 24 2.65 4.67 9.23
CA HIS A 24 2.35 5.92 8.53
C HIS A 24 3.40 6.23 7.45
N GLU A 25 4.68 6.09 7.75
CA GLU A 25 5.82 6.34 6.84
C GLU A 25 5.98 5.24 5.78
N PHE A 26 5.80 3.97 6.15
CA PHE A 26 6.03 2.78 5.31
C PHE A 26 4.76 2.03 4.90
N GLY A 27 3.61 2.23 5.55
CA GLY A 27 2.32 1.75 5.03
C GLY A 27 1.94 2.48 3.74
N LEU A 28 2.37 3.75 3.61
CA LEU A 28 2.44 4.47 2.34
C LEU A 28 3.48 3.89 1.36
N ALA A 29 4.53 3.22 1.84
CA ALA A 29 5.51 2.55 0.98
C ALA A 29 4.98 1.25 0.33
N VAL A 30 3.86 0.70 0.80
CA VAL A 30 3.09 -0.34 0.09
C VAL A 30 2.40 0.25 -1.15
N ALA A 31 2.20 1.56 -1.17
CA ALA A 31 1.60 2.30 -2.28
C ALA A 31 2.67 2.90 -3.21
N ASN A 32 3.64 2.10 -3.67
CA ASN A 32 4.47 2.49 -4.82
C ASN A 32 3.73 2.18 -6.14
N GLU A 33 4.01 2.95 -7.19
CA GLU A 33 3.29 2.87 -8.47
C GLU A 33 3.32 1.47 -9.09
N ASP A 34 4.44 0.76 -9.01
CA ASP A 34 4.58 -0.59 -9.57
C ASP A 34 3.69 -1.61 -8.86
N THR A 35 3.62 -1.54 -7.53
CA THR A 35 2.80 -2.45 -6.72
C THR A 35 1.32 -2.16 -6.93
N MET A 36 0.97 -0.87 -6.93
CA MET A 36 -0.42 -0.43 -7.11
C MET A 36 -0.94 -0.68 -8.52
N SER A 37 -0.12 -0.45 -9.55
CA SER A 37 -0.52 -0.70 -10.94
C SER A 37 -0.70 -2.19 -11.21
N ARG A 38 0.13 -3.06 -10.64
CA ARG A 38 -0.07 -4.53 -10.69
C ARG A 38 -1.34 -4.96 -9.97
N ALA A 39 -1.60 -4.45 -8.77
CA ALA A 39 -2.83 -4.79 -8.05
C ALA A 39 -4.09 -4.34 -8.80
N ILE A 40 -4.07 -3.12 -9.38
CA ILE A 40 -5.16 -2.60 -10.19
C ILE A 40 -5.37 -3.47 -11.43
N HIS A 41 -4.28 -3.82 -12.11
CA HIS A 41 -4.31 -4.71 -13.26
C HIS A 41 -4.89 -6.09 -12.91
N ASP A 42 -4.45 -6.72 -11.82
CA ASP A 42 -4.92 -8.04 -11.41
C ASP A 42 -6.43 -8.03 -11.07
N VAL A 43 -6.93 -6.93 -10.48
CA VAL A 43 -8.35 -6.77 -10.14
C VAL A 43 -9.21 -6.50 -11.38
N TYR A 44 -8.75 -5.65 -12.30
CA TYR A 44 -9.56 -5.22 -13.45
C TYR A 44 -9.41 -6.14 -14.67
N CYS A 45 -8.22 -6.67 -14.92
CA CYS A 45 -7.93 -7.49 -16.08
C CYS A 45 -7.94 -8.99 -15.75
N GLY A 46 -7.56 -9.37 -14.52
CA GLY A 46 -7.67 -10.75 -14.02
C GLY A 46 -7.05 -11.82 -14.94
N ILE A 47 -7.48 -13.08 -14.77
CA ILE A 47 -6.99 -14.25 -15.54
C ILE A 47 -7.30 -14.13 -17.06
N MET A 48 -8.17 -13.19 -17.45
CA MET A 48 -8.68 -13.00 -18.80
C MET A 48 -7.98 -11.86 -19.57
N ALA A 49 -6.96 -11.24 -18.98
CA ALA A 49 -6.18 -10.18 -19.61
C ALA A 49 -5.45 -10.68 -20.87
N ASP A 50 -5.48 -9.89 -21.95
CA ASP A 50 -4.71 -10.16 -23.17
C ASP A 50 -3.25 -9.70 -23.07
N HIS A 51 -2.89 -9.07 -21.96
CA HIS A 51 -1.56 -8.67 -21.56
C HIS A 51 -1.29 -9.06 -20.10
N SER A 52 -0.03 -9.34 -19.78
CA SER A 52 0.38 -9.84 -18.46
C SER A 52 1.05 -8.78 -17.58
N HIS A 53 1.05 -7.53 -18.03
CA HIS A 53 1.73 -6.43 -17.36
C HIS A 53 0.83 -5.19 -17.34
N PRO A 54 0.97 -4.32 -16.32
CA PRO A 54 0.21 -3.09 -16.23
C PRO A 54 0.40 -2.21 -17.47
N ASN A 55 -0.71 -1.71 -18.01
CA ASN A 55 -0.70 -0.74 -19.09
C ASN A 55 -0.65 0.69 -18.51
N GLU A 56 -0.70 1.71 -19.39
CA GLU A 56 -0.60 3.09 -18.93
C GLU A 56 -1.80 3.53 -18.08
N LYS A 57 -2.99 3.03 -18.38
CA LYS A 57 -4.18 3.33 -17.59
C LYS A 57 -4.04 2.80 -16.15
N ASP A 58 -3.49 1.60 -15.99
CA ASP A 58 -3.25 1.00 -14.67
C ASP A 58 -2.24 1.85 -13.86
N ARG A 59 -1.20 2.38 -14.52
CA ARG A 59 -0.21 3.29 -13.92
C ARG A 59 -0.80 4.64 -13.54
N GLU A 60 -1.61 5.25 -14.40
CA GLU A 60 -2.28 6.51 -14.11
C GLU A 60 -3.24 6.38 -12.91
N GLN A 61 -4.01 5.29 -12.85
CA GLN A 61 -4.91 5.01 -11.74
C GLN A 61 -4.13 4.76 -10.44
N ALA A 62 -2.99 4.07 -10.51
CA ALA A 62 -2.09 3.90 -9.37
C ALA A 62 -1.60 5.25 -8.82
N ARG A 63 -1.11 6.15 -9.69
CA ARG A 63 -0.67 7.50 -9.28
C ARG A 63 -1.79 8.30 -8.62
N ALA A 64 -3.00 8.28 -9.20
CA ALA A 64 -4.14 9.00 -8.66
C ALA A 64 -4.54 8.47 -7.26
N MET A 65 -4.52 7.15 -7.07
CA MET A 65 -4.82 6.53 -5.79
C MET A 65 -3.78 6.88 -4.73
N ILE A 66 -2.48 6.83 -5.08
CA ILE A 66 -1.39 7.23 -4.18
C ILE A 66 -1.56 8.70 -3.75
N ALA A 67 -1.84 9.60 -4.69
CA ALA A 67 -2.06 11.01 -4.38
C ALA A 67 -3.28 11.23 -3.46
N ALA A 68 -4.37 10.48 -3.65
CA ALA A 68 -5.54 10.54 -2.77
C ALA A 68 -5.21 10.06 -1.35
N LEU A 69 -4.50 8.94 -1.23
CA LEU A 69 -4.07 8.40 0.07
C LEU A 69 -3.17 9.40 0.81
N GLN A 70 -2.20 10.00 0.12
CA GLN A 70 -1.32 11.03 0.69
C GLN A 70 -2.10 12.26 1.16
N LYS A 71 -3.09 12.71 0.37
CA LYS A 71 -3.94 13.84 0.74
C LYS A 71 -4.69 13.55 2.04
N HIS A 72 -5.32 12.38 2.17
CA HIS A 72 -6.09 12.02 3.36
C HIS A 72 -5.21 11.77 4.58
N ALA A 73 -4.05 11.10 4.42
CA ALA A 73 -3.09 10.90 5.50
C ALA A 73 -2.53 12.22 6.07
N ALA A 74 -2.47 13.29 5.27
CA ALA A 74 -2.04 14.62 5.74
C ALA A 74 -3.14 15.41 6.46
N THR A 75 -4.39 14.91 6.47
CA THR A 75 -5.55 15.62 7.02
C THR A 75 -6.08 15.01 8.33
N ASP A 76 -5.62 13.80 8.68
CA ASP A 76 -5.87 13.09 9.95
C ASP A 76 -4.72 13.31 10.95
#